data_AF-A0A1Y3MLP4-F1
#
_entry.id   AF-A0A1Y3MLP4-F1
#
_cell.length_a   1.000
_cell.length_b   1.000
_cell.length_c   1.000
_cell.angle_alpha   90.00
_cell.angle_beta   90.00
_cell.angle_gamma   90.00
#
_symmetry.space_group_name_H-M   'P 1'
#
loop_
_entity.id
_entity.type
_entity.pdbx_description
1 polymer ?
#
loop_
_entity_poly.entity_id
_entity_poly.type
_entity_poly.pdbx_seq_one_letter_code
_entity_poly.pdbx_strand_id
1 'polypeptide(L)'
;MEIIKERTSELHGKELIVAEDIRNNEIFKNIKLGLSGEHQFINASVAFQVCKQFLKSQYNVDIFDKTIIEGVVKGLETTNWPGRAQIFYDKEQTNIKWNLDGAHTVESLEACTKWFKQVIETADDSFAREYSLVFNCTNGRQGIVLLRPIIDFLKPYSFKNVVFTTNITYSEPSSNNDKKDFQNFTHPEDENLSLQKELQQAWETLAPEFPKENIYIVDSVETAIKTIRRLCPLSTQLNYNILTTGSLHLVGGFLAVLGAEVV
;
A
#
# COMPACT_ATOMS: atom_id res chain seq x y z
N MET A 1 5.84 -24.35 -4.14
CA MET A 1 5.56 -25.32 -3.07
C MET A 1 6.72 -26.30 -2.83
N GLU A 2 7.38 -26.80 -3.86
CA GLU A 2 8.51 -27.73 -3.74
C GLU A 2 9.65 -27.18 -2.87
N ILE A 3 10.12 -25.96 -3.15
CA ILE A 3 11.15 -25.25 -2.36
C ILE A 3 10.79 -25.16 -0.87
N ILE A 4 9.52 -24.91 -0.53
CA ILE A 4 9.09 -24.78 0.88
C ILE A 4 9.13 -26.16 1.58
N LYS A 5 8.78 -27.24 0.87
CA LYS A 5 8.84 -28.61 1.39
C LYS A 5 10.29 -29.05 1.62
N GLU A 6 11.17 -28.75 0.66
CA GLU A 6 12.61 -28.98 0.79
C GLU A 6 13.17 -28.22 1.99
N ARG A 7 12.87 -26.92 2.08
CA ARG A 7 13.35 -26.08 3.18
C ARG A 7 12.84 -26.53 4.55
N THR A 8 11.61 -27.03 4.63
CA THR A 8 11.07 -27.64 5.86
C THR A 8 11.88 -28.86 6.26
N SER A 9 12.21 -29.72 5.30
CA SER A 9 13.01 -30.93 5.53
C SER A 9 14.43 -30.59 5.99
N GLU A 10 15.08 -29.62 5.32
CA GLU A 10 16.41 -29.12 5.67
C GLU A 10 16.48 -28.54 7.09
N LEU A 11 15.45 -27.81 7.51
CA LEU A 11 15.37 -27.18 8.83
C LEU A 11 14.84 -28.12 9.91
N HIS A 12 14.62 -29.40 9.60
CA HIS A 12 14.01 -30.39 10.49
C HIS A 12 12.68 -29.90 11.08
N GLY A 13 11.89 -29.20 10.26
CA GLY A 13 10.56 -28.72 10.63
C GLY A 13 9.65 -29.88 11.00
N LYS A 14 8.96 -29.78 12.15
CA LYS A 14 8.10 -30.86 12.66
C LYS A 14 6.88 -31.10 11.78
N GLU A 15 6.29 -30.03 11.26
CA GLU A 15 5.06 -30.07 10.48
C GLU A 15 5.03 -28.89 9.51
N LEU A 16 4.54 -29.11 8.28
CA LEU A 16 4.26 -28.07 7.30
C LEU A 16 2.76 -28.02 7.05
N ILE A 17 2.13 -26.93 7.49
CA ILE A 17 0.72 -26.65 7.25
C ILE A 17 0.62 -25.63 6.13
N VAL A 18 -0.07 -25.99 5.05
CA VAL A 18 -0.42 -25.04 3.99
C VAL A 18 -1.75 -24.40 4.36
N ALA A 19 -1.73 -23.09 4.62
CA ALA A 19 -2.94 -22.35 4.95
C ALA A 19 -3.83 -22.23 3.70
N GLU A 20 -5.00 -22.83 3.75
CA GLU A 20 -6.06 -22.60 2.76
C GLU A 20 -6.72 -21.23 2.98
N ASP A 21 -7.59 -20.81 2.06
CA ASP A 21 -8.42 -19.63 2.28
C ASP A 21 -9.21 -19.77 3.59
N ILE A 22 -9.10 -18.76 4.47
CA ILE A 22 -9.75 -18.79 5.78
C ILE A 22 -11.28 -18.95 5.66
N ARG A 23 -11.87 -18.48 4.56
CA ARG A 23 -13.31 -18.56 4.26
C ARG A 23 -13.80 -19.99 4.00
N ASN A 24 -12.89 -20.95 3.79
CA ASN A 24 -13.26 -22.38 3.72
C ASN A 24 -13.80 -22.90 5.06
N ASN A 25 -13.50 -22.23 6.16
CA ASN A 25 -14.08 -22.52 7.47
C ASN A 25 -15.41 -21.78 7.65
N GLU A 26 -16.48 -22.49 8.02
CA GLU A 26 -17.82 -21.91 8.19
C GLU A 26 -17.87 -20.75 9.20
N ILE A 27 -16.99 -20.72 10.21
CA ILE A 27 -16.90 -19.59 11.15
C ILE A 27 -16.48 -18.29 10.44
N PHE A 28 -15.60 -18.39 9.46
CA PHE A 28 -14.98 -17.24 8.79
C PHE A 28 -15.52 -17.01 7.37
N LYS A 29 -16.47 -17.83 6.91
CA LYS A 29 -17.01 -17.80 5.54
C LYS A 29 -17.46 -16.41 5.08
N ASN A 30 -18.06 -15.65 5.98
CA ASN A 30 -18.56 -14.29 5.73
C ASN A 30 -17.79 -13.22 6.53
N ILE A 31 -16.58 -13.53 7.01
CA ILE A 31 -15.82 -12.58 7.82
C ILE A 31 -15.46 -11.34 7.00
N LYS A 32 -15.65 -10.16 7.61
CA LYS A 32 -15.11 -8.91 7.09
C LYS A 32 -13.82 -8.59 7.82
N LEU A 33 -12.69 -8.80 7.16
CA LEU A 33 -11.39 -8.46 7.73
C LEU A 33 -11.24 -6.94 7.92
N GLY A 34 -10.47 -6.54 8.92
CA GLY A 34 -10.08 -5.14 9.11
C GLY A 34 -9.14 -4.64 8.00
N LEU A 35 -8.39 -5.55 7.38
CA LEU A 35 -7.53 -5.25 6.23
C LEU A 35 -8.26 -5.55 4.91
N SER A 36 -8.12 -4.64 3.94
CA SER A 36 -8.74 -4.79 2.62
C SER A 36 -7.87 -5.58 1.64
N GLY A 37 -8.53 -6.25 0.68
CA GLY A 37 -7.89 -6.97 -0.43
C GLY A 37 -7.93 -8.50 -0.28
N GLU A 38 -8.13 -9.20 -1.40
CA GLU A 38 -8.32 -10.67 -1.40
C GLU A 38 -7.15 -11.46 -0.79
N HIS A 39 -5.93 -10.98 -0.98
CA HIS A 39 -4.72 -11.60 -0.43
C HIS A 39 -4.72 -11.61 1.12
N GLN A 40 -5.48 -10.71 1.76
CA GLN A 40 -5.55 -10.65 3.22
C GLN A 40 -6.29 -11.83 3.84
N PHE A 41 -7.17 -12.53 3.10
CA PHE A 41 -7.79 -13.77 3.59
C PHE A 41 -6.78 -14.89 3.78
N ILE A 42 -5.77 -14.97 2.90
CA ILE A 42 -4.66 -15.91 3.06
C ILE A 42 -3.73 -15.47 4.19
N ASN A 43 -3.42 -14.17 4.30
CA ASN A 43 -2.63 -13.66 5.43
C ASN A 43 -3.32 -13.93 6.78
N ALA A 44 -4.63 -13.70 6.87
CA ALA A 44 -5.46 -14.01 8.03
C ALA A 44 -5.44 -15.52 8.34
N SER A 45 -5.50 -16.37 7.32
CA SER A 45 -5.38 -17.83 7.49
C SER A 45 -4.03 -18.24 8.06
N VAL A 46 -2.92 -17.68 7.54
CA VAL A 46 -1.58 -17.93 8.07
C VAL A 46 -1.50 -17.49 9.53
N ALA A 47 -1.97 -16.27 9.86
CA ALA A 47 -2.01 -15.78 11.23
C ALA A 47 -2.84 -16.69 12.16
N PHE A 48 -4.01 -17.13 11.69
CA PHE A 48 -4.87 -18.08 12.41
C PHE A 48 -4.15 -19.41 12.69
N GLN A 49 -3.49 -20.01 11.70
CA GLN A 49 -2.75 -21.27 11.89
C GLN A 49 -1.58 -21.10 12.86
N VAL A 50 -0.87 -19.97 12.81
CA VAL A 50 0.21 -19.65 13.77
C VAL A 50 -0.36 -19.54 15.18
N CYS A 51 -1.45 -18.80 15.38
CA CYS A 51 -2.13 -18.70 16.68
C CYS A 51 -2.61 -20.06 17.18
N LYS A 52 -3.22 -20.87 16.30
CA LYS A 52 -3.70 -22.22 16.63
C LYS A 52 -2.57 -23.10 17.14
N GLN A 53 -1.45 -23.12 16.42
CA GLN A 53 -0.30 -23.93 16.79
C GLN A 53 0.37 -23.43 18.07
N PHE A 54 0.46 -22.10 18.25
CA PHE A 54 0.99 -21.50 19.48
C PHE A 54 0.15 -21.88 20.70
N LEU A 55 -1.17 -21.69 20.63
CA LEU A 55 -2.09 -22.03 21.73
C LEU A 55 -2.04 -23.52 22.08
N LYS A 56 -2.02 -24.38 21.06
CA LYS A 56 -1.94 -25.82 21.26
C LYS A 56 -0.60 -26.24 21.88
N SER A 57 0.51 -25.67 21.43
CA SER A 57 1.85 -26.08 21.88
C SER A 57 2.23 -25.51 23.26
N GLN A 58 1.85 -24.27 23.56
CA GLN A 58 2.25 -23.60 24.81
C GLN A 58 1.27 -23.83 25.96
N TYR A 59 -0.02 -23.97 25.63
CA TYR A 59 -1.08 -24.02 26.66
C TYR A 59 -1.96 -25.27 26.56
N ASN A 60 -1.79 -26.11 25.53
CA ASN A 60 -2.65 -27.25 25.23
C ASN A 60 -4.14 -26.86 25.10
N VAL A 61 -4.40 -25.66 24.58
CA VAL A 61 -5.73 -25.09 24.38
C VAL A 61 -6.15 -25.20 22.92
N ASP A 62 -7.44 -25.43 22.66
CA ASP A 62 -7.97 -25.40 21.30
C ASP A 62 -8.38 -23.97 20.91
N ILE A 63 -7.95 -23.51 19.74
CA ILE A 63 -8.33 -22.19 19.25
C ILE A 63 -9.84 -22.07 19.01
N PHE A 64 -10.54 -23.20 18.84
CA PHE A 64 -11.99 -23.25 18.67
C PHE A 64 -12.77 -23.20 19.98
N ASP A 65 -12.10 -23.14 21.13
CA ASP A 65 -12.77 -22.83 22.40
C ASP A 65 -13.51 -21.49 22.27
N LYS A 66 -14.77 -21.47 22.72
CA LYS A 66 -15.75 -20.40 22.43
C LYS A 66 -15.20 -18.98 22.64
N THR A 67 -14.60 -18.71 23.79
CA THR A 67 -14.08 -17.37 24.12
C THR A 67 -12.87 -16.99 23.30
N ILE A 68 -12.05 -17.97 22.88
CA ILE A 68 -10.84 -17.75 22.09
C ILE A 68 -11.21 -17.47 20.66
N ILE A 69 -12.09 -18.28 20.05
CA ILE A 69 -12.51 -18.08 18.67
C ILE A 69 -13.26 -16.75 18.50
N GLU A 70 -14.07 -16.34 19.48
CA GLU A 70 -14.69 -15.00 19.51
C GLU A 70 -13.62 -13.89 19.52
N GLY A 71 -12.56 -14.06 20.33
CA GLY A 71 -11.42 -13.15 20.35
C GLY A 71 -10.64 -13.11 19.03
N VAL A 72 -10.45 -14.25 18.38
CA VAL A 72 -9.79 -14.38 17.07
C VAL A 72 -10.60 -13.67 15.98
N VAL A 73 -11.91 -13.91 15.91
CA VAL A 73 -12.80 -13.23 14.95
C VAL A 73 -12.70 -11.72 15.16
N LYS A 74 -12.87 -11.25 16.40
CA LYS A 74 -12.76 -9.82 16.72
C LYS A 74 -11.39 -9.25 16.34
N GLY A 75 -10.31 -9.99 16.61
CA GLY A 75 -8.94 -9.60 16.24
C GLY A 75 -8.82 -9.41 14.72
N LEU A 76 -9.28 -10.37 13.93
CA LEU A 76 -9.26 -10.30 12.47
C LEU A 76 -10.10 -9.15 11.91
N GLU A 77 -11.30 -8.91 12.48
CA GLU A 77 -12.20 -7.82 12.07
C GLU A 77 -11.67 -6.42 12.40
N THR A 78 -10.93 -6.30 13.50
CA THR A 78 -10.38 -5.03 14.00
C THR A 78 -8.91 -4.81 13.68
N THR A 79 -8.27 -5.75 12.95
CA THR A 79 -6.86 -5.63 12.58
C THR A 79 -6.66 -4.40 11.71
N ASN A 80 -5.79 -3.50 12.17
CA ASN A 80 -5.29 -2.36 11.41
C ASN A 80 -3.81 -2.57 11.10
N TRP A 81 -3.37 -2.24 9.89
CA TRP A 81 -1.96 -2.31 9.52
C TRP A 81 -1.59 -1.10 8.68
N PRO A 82 -0.94 -0.09 9.27
CA PRO A 82 -0.61 1.15 8.58
C PRO A 82 0.18 0.91 7.28
N GLY A 83 -0.27 1.56 6.22
CA GLY A 83 0.30 1.44 4.87
C GLY A 83 0.00 0.12 4.15
N ARG A 84 -1.05 -0.62 4.54
CA ARG A 84 -1.61 -1.75 3.79
C ARG A 84 -3.07 -1.47 3.45
N ALA A 85 -3.33 -1.18 2.18
CA ALA A 85 -4.67 -0.86 1.69
C ALA A 85 -5.40 0.18 2.58
N GLN A 86 -4.67 1.20 3.03
CA GLN A 86 -5.15 2.16 4.02
C GLN A 86 -5.80 3.36 3.33
N ILE A 87 -6.99 3.74 3.79
CA ILE A 87 -7.68 4.95 3.34
C ILE A 87 -7.49 6.04 4.40
N PHE A 88 -7.05 7.22 3.97
CA PHE A 88 -6.89 8.39 4.81
C PHE A 88 -7.51 9.62 4.14
N TYR A 89 -8.36 10.36 4.86
CA TYR A 89 -8.95 11.59 4.35
C TYR A 89 -8.08 12.77 4.77
N ASP A 90 -7.73 13.62 3.81
CA ASP A 90 -6.89 14.78 4.10
C ASP A 90 -7.60 15.73 5.07
N LYS A 91 -6.90 16.09 6.16
CA LYS A 91 -7.44 16.95 7.23
C LYS A 91 -7.57 18.42 6.78
N GLU A 92 -6.73 18.86 5.84
CA GLU A 92 -6.73 20.24 5.34
C GLU A 92 -7.63 20.40 4.12
N GLN A 93 -7.75 19.36 3.28
CA GLN A 93 -8.61 19.35 2.10
C GLN A 93 -9.50 18.11 2.06
N THR A 94 -10.66 18.19 2.70
CA THR A 94 -11.54 17.04 2.99
C THR A 94 -12.07 16.30 1.76
N ASN A 95 -12.00 16.88 0.58
CA ASN A 95 -12.36 16.24 -0.69
C ASN A 95 -11.20 15.40 -1.29
N ILE A 96 -10.04 15.32 -0.63
CA ILE A 96 -8.93 14.46 -1.00
C ILE A 96 -8.93 13.19 -0.14
N LYS A 97 -9.00 12.04 -0.82
CA LYS A 97 -8.88 10.71 -0.24
C LYS A 97 -7.56 10.08 -0.68
N TRP A 98 -6.68 9.87 0.27
CA TRP A 98 -5.41 9.17 0.10
C TRP A 98 -5.63 7.66 0.26
N ASN A 99 -5.20 6.89 -0.74
CA ASN A 99 -5.27 5.43 -0.80
C ASN A 99 -3.83 4.94 -0.77
N LEU A 100 -3.37 4.52 0.41
CA LEU A 100 -1.97 4.31 0.74
C LEU A 100 -1.66 2.81 0.81
N ASP A 101 -0.69 2.35 0.03
CA ASP A 101 -0.28 0.95 0.07
C ASP A 101 1.21 0.78 -0.29
N GLY A 102 1.94 0.02 0.53
CA GLY A 102 3.39 -0.17 0.37
C GLY A 102 3.83 -1.21 -0.67
N ALA A 103 2.94 -1.63 -1.58
CA ALA A 103 3.25 -2.59 -2.65
C ALA A 103 4.44 -2.14 -3.49
N HIS A 104 5.31 -3.10 -3.82
CA HIS A 104 6.61 -2.79 -4.43
C HIS A 104 7.23 -3.93 -5.25
N THR A 105 6.46 -5.00 -5.46
CA THR A 105 6.71 -6.08 -6.42
C THR A 105 5.58 -6.09 -7.43
N VAL A 106 5.73 -6.81 -8.55
CA VAL A 106 4.67 -6.91 -9.56
C VAL A 106 3.39 -7.47 -8.95
N GLU A 107 3.49 -8.59 -8.22
CA GLU A 107 2.36 -9.29 -7.63
C GLU A 107 1.66 -8.46 -6.54
N SER A 108 2.43 -7.73 -5.72
CA SER A 108 1.85 -6.85 -4.71
C SER A 108 1.20 -5.61 -5.34
N LEU A 109 1.75 -5.09 -6.44
CA LEU A 109 1.14 -3.97 -7.16
C LEU A 109 -0.14 -4.40 -7.88
N GLU A 110 -0.23 -5.61 -8.41
CA GLU A 110 -1.49 -6.16 -8.91
C GLU A 110 -2.55 -6.29 -7.81
N ALA A 111 -2.16 -6.74 -6.61
CA ALA A 111 -3.07 -6.82 -5.48
C ALA A 111 -3.55 -5.43 -5.03
N CYS A 112 -2.62 -4.46 -4.98
CA CYS A 112 -2.88 -3.06 -4.66
C CYS A 112 -3.82 -2.41 -5.68
N THR A 113 -3.60 -2.60 -6.97
CA THR A 113 -4.44 -2.01 -8.03
C THR A 113 -5.82 -2.64 -8.07
N LYS A 114 -5.95 -3.95 -7.82
CA LYS A 114 -7.26 -4.61 -7.64
C LYS A 114 -8.03 -4.04 -6.46
N TRP A 115 -7.37 -3.82 -5.32
CA TRP A 115 -7.99 -3.16 -4.17
C TRP A 115 -8.42 -1.73 -4.50
N PHE A 116 -7.55 -0.93 -5.13
CA PHE A 116 -7.89 0.44 -5.48
C PHE A 116 -9.05 0.51 -6.48
N LYS A 117 -9.09 -0.41 -7.45
CA LYS A 117 -10.23 -0.57 -8.36
C LYS A 117 -11.54 -0.84 -7.60
N GLN A 118 -11.54 -1.74 -6.61
CA GLN A 118 -12.73 -1.97 -5.77
C GLN A 118 -13.15 -0.70 -5.03
N VAL A 119 -12.20 0.07 -4.52
CA VAL A 119 -12.47 1.37 -3.88
C VAL A 119 -13.11 2.37 -4.85
N ILE A 120 -12.74 2.33 -6.13
CA ILE A 120 -13.36 3.13 -7.18
C ILE A 120 -14.78 2.62 -7.48
N GLU A 121 -14.97 1.33 -7.69
CA GLU A 121 -16.25 0.75 -8.11
C GLU A 121 -17.33 0.78 -7.02
N THR A 122 -16.93 0.85 -5.75
CA THR A 122 -17.85 0.86 -4.58
C THR A 122 -18.07 2.25 -3.98
N ALA A 123 -17.41 3.28 -4.52
CA ALA A 123 -17.58 4.63 -4.02
C ALA A 123 -18.94 5.23 -4.43
N ASP A 124 -19.46 6.09 -3.56
CA ASP A 124 -20.71 6.83 -3.76
C ASP A 124 -20.62 7.73 -5.01
N ASP A 125 -21.62 7.61 -5.89
CA ASP A 125 -21.76 8.37 -7.14
C ASP A 125 -22.33 9.77 -6.94
N SER A 126 -22.61 10.18 -5.70
CA SER A 126 -23.11 11.52 -5.36
C SER A 126 -22.15 12.65 -5.77
N PHE A 127 -20.87 12.35 -6.06
CA PHE A 127 -19.86 13.32 -6.45
C PHE A 127 -19.12 12.87 -7.71
N ALA A 128 -18.71 13.84 -8.54
CA ALA A 128 -17.73 13.57 -9.58
C ALA A 128 -16.39 13.16 -8.94
N ARG A 129 -15.58 12.37 -9.66
CA ARG A 129 -14.36 11.78 -9.12
C ARG A 129 -13.20 11.90 -10.09
N GLU A 130 -12.05 12.31 -9.57
CA GLU A 130 -10.78 12.34 -10.30
C GLU A 130 -9.74 11.48 -9.58
N TYR A 131 -8.88 10.83 -10.36
CA TYR A 131 -7.86 9.91 -9.87
C TYR A 131 -6.47 10.49 -10.12
N SER A 132 -5.56 10.35 -9.16
CA SER A 132 -4.14 10.67 -9.38
C SER A 132 -3.26 9.58 -8.78
N LEU A 133 -2.05 9.45 -9.31
CA LEU A 133 -1.04 8.52 -8.82
C LEU A 133 0.11 9.30 -8.17
N VAL A 134 0.55 8.85 -7.01
CA VAL A 134 1.86 9.17 -6.45
C VAL A 134 2.66 7.88 -6.38
N PHE A 135 3.83 7.86 -6.99
CA PHE A 135 4.64 6.64 -7.08
C PHE A 135 6.11 6.91 -6.81
N ASN A 136 6.74 5.97 -6.13
CA ASN A 136 8.19 5.87 -6.06
C ASN A 136 8.59 4.40 -5.84
N CYS A 137 9.75 3.98 -6.34
CA CYS A 137 10.34 2.69 -6.01
C CYS A 137 11.76 2.86 -5.45
N THR A 138 12.37 1.78 -4.94
CA THR A 138 13.76 1.80 -4.47
C THR A 138 14.71 1.36 -5.59
N ASN A 139 15.97 1.85 -5.55
CA ASN A 139 17.02 1.51 -6.51
C ASN A 139 17.18 -0.01 -6.70
N GLY A 140 17.37 -0.43 -7.96
CA GLY A 140 17.51 -1.85 -8.35
C GLY A 140 16.22 -2.50 -8.88
N ARG A 141 15.08 -1.80 -8.87
CA ARG A 141 13.83 -2.25 -9.51
C ARG A 141 13.61 -1.51 -10.82
N GLN A 142 13.19 -2.22 -11.86
CA GLN A 142 12.89 -1.61 -13.16
C GLN A 142 11.54 -0.89 -13.08
N GLY A 143 11.56 0.45 -13.11
CA GLY A 143 10.35 1.27 -13.01
C GLY A 143 9.26 0.88 -14.01
N ILE A 144 9.68 0.54 -15.23
CA ILE A 144 8.78 0.07 -16.30
C ILE A 144 8.02 -1.21 -15.94
N VAL A 145 8.66 -2.14 -15.22
CA VAL A 145 8.04 -3.41 -14.82
C VAL A 145 7.01 -3.19 -13.71
N LEU A 146 7.30 -2.27 -12.78
CA LEU A 146 6.41 -1.97 -11.66
C LEU A 146 5.22 -1.07 -12.05
N LEU A 147 5.42 -0.14 -12.98
CA LEU A 147 4.34 0.73 -13.46
C LEU A 147 3.34 -0.01 -14.34
N ARG A 148 3.77 -1.10 -14.99
CA ARG A 148 2.93 -1.86 -15.93
C ARG A 148 1.62 -2.38 -15.30
N PRO A 149 1.63 -3.08 -14.14
CA PRO A 149 0.40 -3.46 -13.47
C PRO A 149 -0.52 -2.28 -13.14
N ILE A 150 0.04 -1.12 -12.76
CA ILE A 150 -0.77 0.05 -12.41
C ILE A 150 -1.52 0.56 -13.66
N ILE A 151 -0.82 0.70 -14.78
CA ILE A 151 -1.39 1.19 -16.03
C ILE A 151 -2.39 0.18 -16.60
N ASP A 152 -2.05 -1.10 -16.66
CA ASP A 152 -2.87 -2.12 -17.30
C ASP A 152 -4.19 -2.37 -16.53
N PHE A 153 -4.13 -2.49 -15.20
CA PHE A 153 -5.33 -2.78 -14.39
C PHE A 153 -6.23 -1.56 -14.19
N LEU A 154 -5.66 -0.36 -14.21
CA LEU A 154 -6.42 0.88 -14.05
C LEU A 154 -6.73 1.57 -15.36
N LYS A 155 -6.38 1.00 -16.53
CA LYS A 155 -6.72 1.56 -17.85
C LYS A 155 -8.17 2.02 -18.03
N PRO A 156 -9.21 1.35 -17.47
CA PRO A 156 -10.59 1.86 -17.53
C PRO A 156 -10.81 3.18 -16.79
N TYR A 157 -9.92 3.54 -15.88
CA TYR A 157 -9.94 4.76 -15.06
C TYR A 157 -8.78 5.66 -15.46
N SER A 158 -9.08 6.83 -16.02
CA SER A 158 -8.03 7.76 -16.40
C SER A 158 -7.49 8.48 -15.17
N PHE A 159 -6.21 8.27 -14.87
CA PHE A 159 -5.48 9.18 -13.99
C PHE A 159 -5.46 10.56 -14.65
N LYS A 160 -5.65 11.60 -13.85
CA LYS A 160 -5.50 12.98 -14.27
C LYS A 160 -4.06 13.46 -14.09
N ASN A 161 -3.45 13.13 -12.95
CA ASN A 161 -2.08 13.53 -12.62
C ASN A 161 -1.27 12.32 -12.15
N VAL A 162 0.03 12.35 -12.44
CA VAL A 162 1.01 11.37 -11.96
C VAL A 162 2.18 12.13 -11.34
N VAL A 163 2.52 11.79 -10.11
CA VAL A 163 3.59 12.43 -9.35
C VAL A 163 4.64 11.36 -9.00
N PHE A 164 5.84 11.52 -9.54
CA PHE A 164 7.02 10.77 -9.12
C PHE A 164 7.77 11.56 -8.06
N THR A 165 7.99 10.94 -6.91
CA THR A 165 8.67 11.57 -5.77
C THR A 165 9.76 10.65 -5.22
N THR A 166 10.43 11.07 -4.15
CA THR A 166 11.46 10.30 -3.45
C THR A 166 10.91 9.69 -2.15
N ASN A 167 11.76 8.98 -1.39
CA ASN A 167 11.44 8.55 -0.02
C ASN A 167 11.86 9.59 1.05
N ILE A 168 12.30 10.79 0.64
CA ILE A 168 12.64 11.88 1.56
C ILE A 168 11.32 12.46 2.10
N THR A 169 11.13 12.43 3.41
CA THR A 169 9.83 12.77 4.02
C THR A 169 9.55 14.27 3.98
N TYR A 170 10.47 15.07 4.51
CA TYR A 170 10.34 16.53 4.57
C TYR A 170 11.34 17.18 3.62
N SER A 171 10.92 18.25 2.94
CA SER A 171 11.87 19.10 2.22
C SER A 171 12.77 19.77 3.27
N GLU A 172 14.08 19.53 3.26
CA GLU A 172 14.96 20.20 4.23
C GLU A 172 14.87 21.73 3.97
N PRO A 173 14.66 22.56 5.01
CA PRO A 173 15.09 23.94 4.92
C PRO A 173 16.60 23.91 4.75
N SER A 174 17.15 24.77 3.91
CA SER A 174 18.59 24.91 3.69
C SER A 174 19.29 25.45 4.96
N SER A 175 19.36 24.64 6.02
CA SER A 175 20.08 24.93 7.26
C SER A 175 20.02 23.74 8.23
N ASN A 176 21.11 22.97 8.26
CA ASN A 176 21.72 22.23 9.38
C ASN A 176 20.86 21.75 10.57
N ASN A 177 20.98 20.44 10.82
CA ASN A 177 21.07 19.76 12.13
C ASN A 177 19.81 19.21 12.81
N ASP A 178 18.93 18.49 12.10
CA ASP A 178 18.03 17.52 12.76
C ASP A 178 17.89 16.22 11.94
N LYS A 179 19.01 15.50 11.78
CA LYS A 179 19.00 14.09 11.35
C LYS A 179 18.82 13.19 12.56
N LYS A 180 17.74 12.40 12.60
CA LYS A 180 17.53 11.08 13.26
C LYS A 180 16.01 10.82 13.31
N ASP A 181 15.40 9.92 12.52
CA ASP A 181 15.47 8.47 12.75
C ASP A 181 14.96 7.59 11.57
N PHE A 182 14.85 8.09 10.34
CA PHE A 182 14.37 7.28 9.18
C PHE A 182 15.30 7.28 7.95
N GLN A 183 16.60 7.56 8.14
CA GLN A 183 17.54 7.48 7.02
C GLN A 183 17.91 6.03 6.74
N ASN A 184 17.48 5.54 5.57
CA ASN A 184 18.06 4.36 4.95
C ASN A 184 19.56 4.62 4.74
N PHE A 185 20.41 4.07 5.60
CA PHE A 185 21.87 4.15 5.53
C PHE A 185 22.49 3.47 4.29
N THR A 186 21.70 3.02 3.33
CA THR A 186 22.16 2.17 2.22
C THR A 186 22.30 2.86 0.87
N HIS A 187 21.80 4.09 0.66
CA HIS A 187 21.91 4.73 -0.65
C HIS A 187 22.23 6.23 -0.58
N PRO A 188 23.25 6.70 -1.34
CA PRO A 188 23.51 8.13 -1.51
C PRO A 188 22.28 8.83 -2.08
N GLU A 189 22.02 10.03 -1.58
CA GLU A 189 21.00 10.93 -2.10
C GLU A 189 21.28 11.22 -3.58
N ASP A 190 20.30 10.97 -4.44
CA ASP A 190 20.37 11.30 -5.86
C ASP A 190 19.88 12.74 -6.05
N GLU A 191 20.82 13.69 -5.92
CA GLU A 191 20.55 15.13 -6.09
C GLU A 191 19.88 15.47 -7.44
N ASN A 192 20.01 14.59 -8.44
CA ASN A 192 19.48 14.82 -9.78
C ASN A 192 18.11 14.18 -10.04
N LEU A 193 17.52 13.49 -9.06
CA LEU A 193 16.23 12.79 -9.22
C LEU A 193 16.24 11.84 -10.44
N SER A 194 17.37 11.16 -10.69
CA SER A 194 17.57 10.32 -11.87
C SER A 194 16.58 9.16 -11.91
N LEU A 195 16.28 8.55 -10.75
CA LEU A 195 15.25 7.52 -10.66
C LEU A 195 13.86 8.06 -11.02
N GLN A 196 13.49 9.24 -10.53
CA GLN A 196 12.18 9.83 -10.84
C GLN A 196 12.06 10.20 -12.33
N LYS A 197 13.17 10.62 -12.96
CA LYS A 197 13.24 10.82 -14.42
C LYS A 197 13.13 9.50 -15.18
N GLU A 198 13.73 8.42 -14.71
CA GLU A 198 13.55 7.08 -15.28
C GLU A 198 12.08 6.63 -15.17
N LEU A 199 11.43 6.85 -14.02
CA LEU A 199 10.03 6.55 -13.80
C LEU A 199 9.11 7.35 -14.73
N GLN A 200 9.40 8.63 -14.95
CA GLN A 200 8.72 9.44 -15.96
C GLN A 200 8.87 8.84 -17.36
N GLN A 201 10.09 8.50 -17.79
CA GLN A 201 10.33 7.91 -19.11
C GLN A 201 9.60 6.57 -19.28
N ALA A 202 9.59 5.74 -18.23
CA ALA A 202 8.85 4.50 -18.20
C ALA A 202 7.34 4.72 -18.35
N TRP A 203 6.78 5.71 -17.64
CA TRP A 203 5.38 6.08 -17.79
C TRP A 203 5.04 6.55 -19.20
N GLU A 204 5.84 7.47 -19.77
CA GLU A 204 5.63 7.98 -21.13
C GLU A 204 5.70 6.87 -22.18
N THR A 205 6.54 5.86 -21.96
CA THR A 205 6.64 4.68 -22.84
C THR A 205 5.41 3.78 -22.73
N LEU A 206 4.90 3.58 -21.52
CA LEU A 206 3.78 2.67 -21.24
C LEU A 206 2.41 3.30 -21.54
N ALA A 207 2.29 4.63 -21.41
CA ALA A 207 1.07 5.39 -21.62
C ALA A 207 1.32 6.61 -22.54
N PRO A 208 1.61 6.39 -23.83
CA PRO A 208 2.01 7.46 -24.76
C PRO A 208 0.92 8.51 -25.03
N GLU A 209 -0.35 8.19 -24.77
CA GLU A 209 -1.48 9.11 -24.91
C GLU A 209 -1.68 10.00 -23.66
N PHE A 210 -0.95 9.74 -22.57
CA PHE A 210 -1.07 10.52 -21.34
C PHE A 210 -0.42 11.92 -21.50
N PRO A 211 -1.09 13.02 -21.14
CA PRO A 211 -0.54 14.38 -21.27
C PRO A 211 0.74 14.55 -20.43
N LYS A 212 1.84 14.94 -21.07
CA LYS A 212 3.15 15.07 -20.39
C LYS A 212 3.15 16.18 -19.35
N GLU A 213 2.35 17.22 -19.55
CA GLU A 213 2.14 18.33 -18.61
C GLU A 213 1.48 17.91 -17.29
N ASN A 214 0.90 16.70 -17.25
CA ASN A 214 0.29 16.12 -16.06
C ASN A 214 1.20 15.11 -15.34
N ILE A 215 2.46 15.01 -15.76
CA ILE A 215 3.50 14.21 -15.09
C ILE A 215 4.40 15.16 -14.32
N TYR A 216 4.51 14.95 -13.01
CA TYR A 216 5.26 15.80 -12.09
C TYR A 216 6.40 15.00 -11.45
N ILE A 217 7.58 15.61 -11.35
CA ILE A 217 8.69 15.11 -10.55
C ILE A 217 8.91 16.07 -9.40
N VAL A 218 8.98 15.55 -8.18
CA VAL A 218 9.23 16.33 -6.96
C VAL A 218 10.25 15.63 -6.07
N ASP A 219 10.89 16.39 -5.19
CA ASP A 219 12.06 15.97 -4.42
C ASP A 219 11.74 15.28 -3.08
N SER A 220 10.52 15.40 -2.59
CA SER A 220 10.12 14.91 -1.27
C SER A 220 8.62 14.59 -1.19
N VAL A 221 8.26 13.81 -0.18
CA VAL A 221 6.88 13.46 0.15
C VAL A 221 6.07 14.70 0.48
N GLU A 222 6.62 15.60 1.29
CA GLU A 222 5.98 16.87 1.62
C GLU A 222 5.66 17.71 0.38
N THR A 223 6.63 17.85 -0.54
CA THR A 223 6.41 18.54 -1.82
C THR A 223 5.37 17.82 -2.68
N ALA A 224 5.32 16.48 -2.67
CA ALA A 224 4.30 15.69 -3.37
C ALA A 224 2.89 15.96 -2.82
N ILE A 225 2.72 15.97 -1.50
CA ILE A 225 1.44 16.30 -0.85
C ILE A 225 1.01 17.73 -1.23
N LYS A 226 1.90 18.72 -1.06
CA LYS A 226 1.64 20.12 -1.45
C LYS A 226 1.26 20.24 -2.93
N THR A 227 1.90 19.46 -3.79
CA THR A 227 1.62 19.42 -5.23
C THR A 227 0.22 18.88 -5.52
N ILE A 228 -0.14 17.71 -4.95
CA ILE A 228 -1.48 17.15 -5.10
C ILE A 228 -2.54 18.11 -4.58
N ARG A 229 -2.34 18.69 -3.40
CA ARG A 229 -3.24 19.67 -2.79
C ARG A 229 -3.49 20.90 -3.68
N ARG A 230 -2.45 21.37 -4.39
CA ARG A 230 -2.54 22.45 -5.39
C ARG A 230 -3.29 22.02 -6.65
N LEU A 231 -3.07 20.79 -7.13
CA LEU A 231 -3.73 20.24 -8.32
C LEU A 231 -5.20 19.84 -8.06
N CYS A 232 -5.56 19.63 -6.79
CA CYS A 232 -6.85 19.16 -6.32
C CYS A 232 -7.50 20.22 -5.41
N PRO A 233 -8.00 21.35 -5.95
CA PRO A 233 -8.59 22.40 -5.15
C PRO A 233 -9.84 21.92 -4.39
N LEU A 234 -10.17 22.63 -3.30
CA LEU A 234 -11.40 22.38 -2.54
C LEU A 234 -12.63 22.54 -3.46
N SER A 235 -13.50 21.53 -3.47
CA SER A 235 -14.73 21.50 -4.26
C SER A 235 -15.81 20.74 -3.49
N THR A 236 -17.06 21.19 -3.62
CA THR A 236 -18.24 20.51 -3.05
C THR A 236 -18.86 19.50 -4.01
N GLN A 237 -18.35 19.40 -5.24
CA GLN A 237 -18.91 18.54 -6.30
C GLN A 237 -17.92 17.49 -6.81
N LEU A 238 -16.65 17.59 -6.41
CA LEU A 238 -15.55 16.78 -6.93
C LEU A 238 -14.67 16.25 -5.80
N ASN A 239 -14.57 14.91 -5.74
CA ASN A 239 -13.67 14.20 -4.84
C ASN A 239 -12.45 13.66 -5.58
N TYR A 240 -11.29 13.80 -4.97
CA TYR A 240 -10.01 13.37 -5.51
C TYR A 240 -9.55 12.10 -4.81
N ASN A 241 -9.21 11.08 -5.58
CA ASN A 241 -8.75 9.79 -5.07
C ASN A 241 -7.31 9.57 -5.51
N ILE A 242 -6.39 9.61 -4.55
CA ILE A 242 -4.96 9.57 -4.80
C ILE A 242 -4.45 8.19 -4.42
N LEU A 243 -3.96 7.40 -5.38
CA LEU A 243 -3.25 6.16 -5.10
C LEU A 243 -1.79 6.51 -4.80
N THR A 244 -1.28 6.16 -3.62
CA THR A 244 0.13 6.34 -3.24
C THR A 244 0.75 4.98 -2.98
N THR A 245 1.71 4.58 -3.82
CA THR A 245 2.28 3.22 -3.78
C THR A 245 3.71 3.14 -4.32
N GLY A 246 4.29 1.94 -4.33
CA GLY A 246 5.62 1.62 -4.87
C GLY A 246 6.72 1.44 -3.81
N SER A 247 6.47 1.90 -2.58
CA SER A 247 7.44 1.85 -1.47
C SER A 247 6.76 1.99 -0.12
N LEU A 248 7.14 1.14 0.84
CA LEU A 248 6.67 1.29 2.22
C LEU A 248 7.27 2.52 2.91
N HIS A 249 8.49 2.93 2.54
CA HIS A 249 9.10 4.16 3.04
C HIS A 249 8.36 5.40 2.54
N LEU A 250 7.91 5.37 1.29
CA LEU A 250 7.08 6.44 0.72
C LEU A 250 5.79 6.59 1.54
N VAL A 251 5.06 5.48 1.72
CA VAL A 251 3.81 5.48 2.48
C VAL A 251 4.02 5.91 3.93
N GLY A 252 5.10 5.46 4.57
CA GLY A 252 5.47 5.90 5.92
C GLY A 252 5.68 7.42 6.00
N GLY A 253 6.39 8.00 5.01
CA GLY A 253 6.55 9.45 4.91
C GLY A 253 5.22 10.19 4.72
N PHE A 254 4.31 9.63 3.91
CA PHE A 254 2.98 10.21 3.70
C PHE A 254 2.17 10.22 4.98
N LEU A 255 2.16 9.10 5.73
CA LEU A 255 1.47 9.02 7.02
C LEU A 255 2.03 10.04 8.03
N ALA A 256 3.35 10.24 8.06
CA ALA A 256 4.00 11.22 8.92
C ALA A 256 3.57 12.66 8.56
N VAL A 257 3.69 13.05 7.29
CA VAL A 257 3.35 14.41 6.84
C VAL A 257 1.86 14.71 6.96
N LEU A 258 0.99 13.73 6.68
CA LEU A 258 -0.46 13.87 6.82
C LEU A 258 -0.94 13.85 8.29
N GLY A 259 -0.05 13.57 9.24
CA GLY A 259 -0.39 13.44 10.66
C GLY A 259 -1.40 12.32 10.91
N ALA A 260 -1.23 11.21 10.20
CA ALA A 260 -2.02 10.00 10.43
C ALA A 260 -1.50 9.30 11.69
N GLU A 261 -2.39 9.06 12.66
CA GLU A 261 -2.01 8.26 13.84
C GLU A 261 -1.73 6.83 13.40
N VAL A 262 -0.49 6.38 13.62
CA VAL A 262 -0.06 5.01 13.42
C VAL A 262 -0.41 4.27 14.73
N VAL A 263 -1.68 3.87 14.87
CA VAL A 263 -2.15 3.03 15.99
C VAL A 263 -1.90 1.56 15.68
#